data_AF-A0A6B3EQV8-F1
#
_entry.id   AF-A0A6B3EQV8-F1
#
_cell.length_a   1.000
_cell.length_b   1.000
_cell.length_c   1.000
_cell.angle_alpha   90.00
_cell.angle_beta   90.00
_cell.angle_gamma   90.00
#
_symmetry.space_group_name_H-M   'P 1'
#
loop_
_entity.id
_entity.type
_entity.pdbx_description
1 polymer ?
#
loop_
_entity_poly.entity_id
_entity_poly.type
_entity_poly.pdbx_seq_one_letter_code
_entity_poly.pdbx_strand_id
1 'polypeptide(L)'
;VQAKVGLSYVSVDGARANRAAENPGWDFDATRNATHASWNDLLGKVAVTGGTGDQQKVFYTALYHSLLHPNVLSDTDGKYVGFDRKVHTVGGGQK
;
A
#
# COMPACT_ATOMS: atom_id res chain seq x y z
N VAL A 1 12.76 2.74 20.96
CA VAL A 1 11.28 2.64 21.05
C VAL A 1 10.75 2.29 19.67
N GLN A 2 9.80 1.36 19.54
CA GLN A 2 9.13 1.01 18.29
C GLN A 2 7.62 1.22 18.43
N ALA A 3 6.96 1.63 17.34
CA ALA A 3 5.51 1.83 17.30
C ALA A 3 4.94 1.28 15.98
N LYS A 4 3.68 0.82 16.02
CA LYS A 4 2.92 0.39 14.85
C LYS A 4 1.55 1.05 14.85
N VAL A 5 1.12 1.52 13.69
CA VAL A 5 -0.18 2.18 13.50
C VAL A 5 -0.97 1.36 12.48
N GLY A 6 -2.24 1.09 12.80
CA GLY A 6 -3.19 0.52 11.87
C GLY A 6 -4.22 1.58 11.49
N LEU A 7 -4.72 1.51 10.26
CA LEU A 7 -5.78 2.39 9.77
C LEU A 7 -6.96 1.55 9.30
N SER A 8 -8.16 2.11 9.47
CA SER A 8 -9.42 1.59 8.93
C SER A 8 -10.38 2.76 8.81
N TYR A 9 -11.12 2.81 7.70
CA TYR A 9 -12.21 3.76 7.53
C TYR A 9 -13.51 3.27 8.21
N VAL A 10 -13.56 2.01 8.64
CA VAL A 10 -14.75 1.36 9.19
C VAL A 10 -14.78 1.44 10.71
N SER A 11 -13.69 1.05 11.40
CA SER A 11 -13.66 1.01 12.87
C SER A 11 -12.26 0.89 13.48
N VAL A 12 -12.13 1.19 14.77
CA VAL A 12 -10.89 0.95 15.53
C VAL A 12 -10.52 -0.54 15.59
N ASP A 13 -11.52 -1.42 15.69
CA ASP A 13 -11.27 -2.87 15.70
C ASP A 13 -10.78 -3.35 14.33
N GLY A 14 -11.32 -2.81 13.24
CA GLY A 14 -10.79 -3.00 11.89
C GLY A 14 -9.33 -2.55 11.76
N ALA A 15 -9.00 -1.36 12.28
CA ALA A 15 -7.62 -0.87 12.29
C ALA A 15 -6.66 -1.79 13.08
N ARG A 16 -7.12 -2.35 14.21
CA ARG A 16 -6.34 -3.33 14.99
C ARG A 16 -6.14 -4.64 14.21
N ALA A 17 -7.19 -5.11 13.54
CA ALA A 17 -7.15 -6.32 12.72
C ALA A 17 -6.20 -6.15 11.51
N ASN A 18 -6.31 -5.04 10.77
CA ASN A 18 -5.42 -4.73 9.64
C ASN A 18 -3.95 -4.74 10.08
N ARG A 19 -3.61 -4.02 11.17
CA ARG A 19 -2.24 -4.01 11.71
C ARG A 19 -1.74 -5.41 12.08
N ALA A 20 -2.60 -6.24 12.66
CA ALA A 20 -2.24 -7.60 13.06
C ALA A 20 -2.02 -8.52 11.83
N ALA A 21 -2.83 -8.35 10.79
CA ALA A 21 -2.74 -9.13 9.54
C ALA A 21 -1.56 -8.69 8.66
N GLU A 22 -1.35 -7.39 8.50
CA GLU A 22 -0.35 -6.82 7.57
C GLU A 22 1.07 -6.76 8.17
N ASN A 23 1.19 -6.54 9.48
CA ASN A 23 2.47 -6.42 10.16
C ASN A 23 2.47 -7.10 11.54
N PRO A 24 2.46 -8.46 11.58
CA PRO A 24 2.40 -9.22 12.83
C PRO A 24 3.68 -9.09 13.68
N GLY A 25 4.85 -8.96 13.05
CA GLY A 25 6.16 -8.89 13.70
C GLY A 25 6.56 -7.50 14.20
N TRP A 26 7.77 -7.39 14.76
CA TRP A 26 8.38 -6.13 15.21
C TRP A 26 9.76 -5.86 14.58
N ASP A 27 10.15 -6.67 13.60
CA ASP A 27 11.36 -6.44 12.82
C ASP A 27 11.12 -5.32 11.80
N PHE A 28 11.66 -4.15 12.12
CA PHE A 28 11.53 -2.96 11.29
C PHE A 28 12.28 -3.11 9.97
N ASP A 29 13.47 -3.69 9.99
CA ASP A 29 14.31 -3.82 8.80
C ASP A 29 13.71 -4.84 7.83
N ALA A 30 13.14 -5.93 8.34
CA ALA A 30 12.37 -6.87 7.52
C ALA A 30 11.19 -6.17 6.82
N THR A 31 10.43 -5.35 7.55
CA THR A 31 9.29 -4.59 6.99
C THR A 31 9.76 -3.59 5.91
N ARG A 32 10.84 -2.85 6.19
CA ARG A 32 11.43 -1.89 5.26
C ARG A 32 11.92 -2.57 3.98
N ASN A 33 12.62 -3.69 4.12
CA ASN A 33 13.19 -4.41 2.98
C ASN A 33 12.10 -5.05 2.11
N ALA A 34 11.07 -5.63 2.72
CA ALA A 34 9.90 -6.14 1.99
C ALA A 34 9.19 -5.02 1.22
N THR A 35 9.01 -3.85 1.83
CA THR A 35 8.40 -2.68 1.17
C THR A 35 9.25 -2.18 -0.01
N HIS A 36 10.57 -2.12 0.14
CA HIS A 36 11.48 -1.73 -0.93
C HIS A 36 11.45 -2.73 -2.10
N ALA A 37 11.40 -4.03 -1.80
CA ALA A 37 11.26 -5.06 -2.82
C ALA A 37 9.94 -4.92 -3.60
N SER A 38 8.81 -4.75 -2.91
CA SER A 38 7.51 -4.52 -3.57
C SER A 38 7.50 -3.29 -4.48
N TRP A 39 8.16 -2.20 -4.09
CA TRP A 39 8.29 -1.02 -4.96
C TRP A 39 9.16 -1.29 -6.18
N ASN A 40 10.27 -2.00 -6.03
CA ASN A 40 11.11 -2.39 -7.16
C ASN A 40 10.37 -3.32 -8.14
N ASP A 41 9.54 -4.24 -7.63
CA ASP A 41 8.72 -5.10 -8.49
C ASP A 41 7.70 -4.29 -9.31
N LEU A 42 7.12 -3.23 -8.73
CA LEU A 42 6.18 -2.36 -9.42
C LEU A 42 6.87 -1.44 -10.42
N LEU A 43 7.93 -0.73 -10.01
CA LEU A 43 8.67 0.22 -10.85
C LEU A 43 9.44 -0.52 -11.96
N GLY A 44 9.94 -1.71 -11.68
CA GLY A 44 10.65 -2.57 -12.62
C GLY A 44 9.79 -3.15 -13.74
N LYS A 45 8.46 -2.98 -13.70
CA LYS A 45 7.56 -3.33 -14.82
C LYS A 45 7.87 -2.54 -16.09
N VAL A 46 8.53 -1.40 -15.97
CA VAL A 46 8.97 -0.58 -17.10
C VAL A 46 10.47 -0.37 -17.02
N ALA A 47 11.20 -0.98 -17.96
CA ALA A 47 12.63 -0.76 -18.14
C ALA A 47 12.87 0.37 -19.15
N VAL A 48 13.59 1.41 -18.73
CA VAL A 48 14.00 2.52 -19.60
C VAL A 48 15.49 2.45 -19.91
N THR A 49 15.85 2.78 -21.16
CA THR A 49 17.24 2.87 -21.62
C THR A 49 17.53 4.24 -22.21
N GLY A 50 18.79 4.69 -22.13
CA GLY A 50 19.19 6.02 -22.60
C GLY A 50 18.89 7.13 -21.58
N GLY A 51 19.12 8.38 -22.00
CA GLY A 51 19.06 9.54 -21.11
C GLY A 51 20.18 9.59 -20.07
N THR A 52 20.29 10.70 -19.35
CA THR A 52 21.17 10.81 -18.19
C THR A 52 20.57 10.10 -16.97
N GLY A 53 21.39 9.79 -15.96
CA GLY A 53 20.89 9.23 -14.70
C GLY A 53 19.83 10.12 -14.03
N ASP A 54 19.91 11.44 -14.18
CA ASP A 54 18.90 12.35 -13.64
C ASP A 54 17.59 12.30 -14.42
N GLN A 55 17.63 12.13 -15.76
CA GLN A 55 16.42 11.92 -16.54
C GLN A 55 15.73 10.61 -16.17
N GLN A 56 16.49 9.55 -15.94
CA GLN A 56 15.94 8.27 -15.45
C GLN A 56 15.33 8.40 -14.06
N LYS A 57 15.98 9.16 -13.16
CA LYS A 57 15.42 9.47 -11.83
C LYS A 57 14.10 10.21 -11.94
N VAL A 58 13.99 11.20 -12.82
CA VAL A 58 12.73 11.92 -13.08
C VAL A 58 11.64 10.96 -13.56
N PHE A 59 11.97 10.07 -14.49
CA PHE A 59 11.03 9.07 -15.00
C PHE A 59 10.49 8.16 -13.88
N TYR A 60 11.38 7.52 -13.10
CA TYR A 60 10.93 6.62 -12.02
C TYR A 60 10.21 7.36 -10.90
N THR A 61 10.55 8.62 -10.64
CA THR A 61 9.79 9.46 -9.68
C THR A 61 8.38 9.74 -10.18
N ALA A 62 8.22 10.04 -11.47
CA ALA A 62 6.90 10.23 -12.07
C ALA A 62 6.07 8.92 -12.07
N LEU A 63 6.70 7.78 -12.36
CA LEU A 63 6.05 6.47 -12.29
C LEU A 63 5.64 6.12 -10.85
N TYR A 64 6.49 6.41 -9.86
CA TYR A 64 6.11 6.29 -8.45
C TYR A 64 4.87 7.12 -8.14
N HIS A 65 4.83 8.40 -8.53
CA HIS A 65 3.69 9.28 -8.27
C HIS A 65 2.39 8.79 -8.95
N SER A 66 2.47 8.21 -10.16
CA SER A 66 1.28 7.70 -10.84
C SER A 66 0.68 6.46 -10.17
N LEU A 67 1.49 5.72 -9.39
CA LEU A 67 1.07 4.52 -8.67
C LEU A 67 0.55 4.81 -7.25
N LEU A 68 0.61 6.06 -6.77
CA LEU A 68 0.14 6.41 -5.43
C LEU A 68 -1.39 6.43 -5.31
N HIS A 69 -2.12 6.49 -6.43
CA HIS A 69 -3.58 6.55 -6.44
C HIS A 69 -4.16 5.65 -7.54
N PRO A 70 -5.38 5.09 -7.33
CA PRO A 70 -6.27 5.25 -6.18
C PRO A 70 -5.77 4.50 -4.91
N ASN A 71 -6.29 4.91 -3.74
CA ASN A 71 -5.93 4.29 -2.46
C ASN A 71 -6.83 3.07 -2.16
N VAL A 72 -6.32 2.13 -1.37
CA VAL A 72 -7.12 1.06 -0.77
C VAL A 72 -7.92 1.62 0.39
N LEU A 73 -9.25 1.53 0.32
CA LEU A 73 -10.16 1.95 1.40
C LEU A 73 -10.72 0.77 2.20
N SER A 74 -10.67 -0.43 1.64
CA SER A 74 -11.15 -1.64 2.28
C SER A 74 -10.18 -2.14 3.34
N ASP A 75 -10.74 -2.60 4.46
CA ASP A 75 -10.02 -3.37 5.46
C ASP A 75 -9.65 -4.75 4.91
N THR A 76 -8.77 -5.45 5.62
CA THR A 76 -8.30 -6.80 5.27
C THR A 76 -9.42 -7.85 5.21
N ASP A 77 -10.56 -7.60 5.84
CA ASP A 77 -11.79 -8.41 5.74
C ASP A 77 -12.71 -8.00 4.57
N GLY A 78 -12.27 -7.03 3.76
CA GLY A 78 -12.98 -6.52 2.59
C GLY A 78 -14.02 -5.45 2.89
N LYS A 79 -14.20 -5.02 4.14
CA LYS A 79 -15.19 -3.98 4.49
C LYS A 79 -14.68 -2.59 4.16
N TYR A 80 -15.57 -1.74 3.65
CA TYR A 80 -15.28 -0.33 3.37
C TYR A 80 -16.52 0.54 3.60
N VAL A 81 -16.33 1.86 3.75
CA VAL A 81 -17.44 2.82 3.85
C VAL A 81 -17.77 3.33 2.45
N GLY A 82 -19.00 3.11 2.01
CA GLY A 82 -19.51 3.61 0.72
C GLY A 82 -19.84 5.10 0.77
N PHE A 83 -20.06 5.70 -0.40
CA PHE A 83 -20.48 7.11 -0.49
C PHE A 83 -21.86 7.37 0.14
N ASP A 84 -22.67 6.34 0.35
CA ASP A 84 -23.92 6.37 1.11
C ASP A 84 -23.70 6.36 2.64
N ARG A 85 -22.44 6.39 3.10
CA ARG A 85 -22.02 6.30 4.50
C ARG A 85 -22.41 4.99 5.18
N LYS A 86 -22.68 3.93 4.43
CA LYS A 86 -22.90 2.58 4.96
C LYS A 86 -21.67 1.72 4.76
N VAL A 87 -21.53 0.70 5.61
CA VAL A 87 -20.48 -0.30 5.46
C VAL A 87 -20.91 -1.31 4.40
N HIS A 88 -20.05 -1.53 3.43
CA HIS A 88 -20.19 -2.53 2.38
C HIS A 88 -19.01 -3.49 2.43
N THR A 89 -19.11 -4.59 1.71
CA THR A 89 -18.02 -5.57 1.55
C THR A 89 -17.73 -5.73 0.08
N VAL A 90 -16.45 -5.72 -0.30
CA VAL A 90 -16.01 -5.87 -1.68
C VAL A 90 -16.55 -7.18 -2.28
N GLY A 91 -16.97 -7.13 -3.54
CA GLY A 91 -17.42 -8.31 -4.28
C GLY A 91 -16.26 -9.24 -4.62
N GLY A 92 -16.56 -10.52 -4.88
CA GLY A 92 -15.55 -11.52 -5.25
C GLY A 92 -14.72 -11.08 -6.47
N GLY A 93 -13.40 -10.97 -6.28
CA GLY A 93 -12.44 -10.56 -7.30
C GLY A 93 -11.81 -9.19 -7.08
N GLN A 94 -12.37 -8.37 -6.19
CA GLN A 94 -11.73 -7.15 -5.69
C GLN A 94 -11.04 -7.46 -4.37
N LYS A 95 -9.72 -7.27 -4.33
CA LYS A 95 -8.90 -7.27 -3.12
C LYS A 95 -8.22 -5.92 -3.01
#